data_AF-A0A2P8H742-F1
#
_entry.id   AF-A0A2P8H742-F1
#
_cell.length_a   1.000
_cell.length_b   1.000
_cell.length_c   1.000
_cell.angle_alpha   90.00
_cell.angle_beta   90.00
_cell.angle_gamma   90.00
#
_symmetry.space_group_name_H-M   'P 1'
#
loop_
_entity.id
_entity.type
_entity.pdbx_description
1 polymer ?
#
loop_
_entity_poly.entity_id
_entity_poly.type
_entity_poly.pdbx_seq_one_letter_code
_entity_poly.pdbx_strand_id
1 'polypeptide(L)' 'MRKHKVLFTNEDIKRENWILELEKLGVSSGPQGEDLRSLDYYTIRNLMVREEIRREE' A
#
# COMPACT_ATOMS: atom_id res chain seq x y z
N MET A 1 -2.16 -33.46 1.47
CA MET A 1 -2.46 -32.02 1.65
C MET A 1 -1.38 -31.19 0.97
N ARG A 2 -1.68 -30.51 -0.15
CA ARG A 2 -0.71 -29.64 -0.83
C ARG A 2 -0.60 -28.32 -0.07
N LYS A 3 0.49 -28.10 0.67
CA LYS A 3 0.81 -26.79 1.25
C LYS A 3 1.02 -25.82 0.09
N HIS A 4 0.07 -24.92 -0.18
CA HIS A 4 0.28 -23.82 -1.10
C HIS A 4 1.33 -22.90 -0.47
N LYS A 5 2.55 -22.93 -1.02
CA LYS A 5 3.60 -22.00 -0.67
C LYS A 5 3.16 -20.65 -1.25
N VAL A 6 2.67 -19.76 -0.39
CA VAL A 6 2.36 -18.38 -0.79
C VAL A 6 3.68 -17.75 -1.23
N LEU A 7 3.84 -17.59 -2.53
CA LEU A 7 4.96 -16.87 -3.12
C LEU A 7 4.54 -15.40 -3.11
N PHE A 8 5.04 -14.65 -2.13
CA PHE A 8 4.92 -13.19 -2.17
C PHE A 8 5.66 -12.69 -3.40
N THR A 9 4.96 -11.89 -4.22
CA THR A 9 5.60 -11.24 -5.35
C THR A 9 6.40 -10.03 -4.88
N ASN A 10 7.31 -9.54 -5.72
CA ASN A 10 8.00 -8.28 -5.44
C ASN A 10 7.00 -7.10 -5.31
N GLU A 11 5.85 -7.19 -5.97
CA GLU A 11 4.79 -6.19 -5.88
C GLU A 11 4.09 -6.26 -4.51
N ASP A 12 3.85 -7.45 -3.97
CA ASP A 12 3.27 -7.59 -2.61
C ASP A 12 4.19 -6.99 -1.54
N ILE A 13 5.50 -7.25 -1.65
CA ILE A 13 6.50 -6.70 -0.71
C ILE A 13 6.54 -5.17 -0.81
N LYS A 14 6.57 -4.62 -2.03
CA LYS A 14 6.54 -3.17 -2.24
C LYS A 14 5.23 -2.54 -1.75
N ARG A 15 4.10 -3.21 -1.99
CA ARG A 15 2.78 -2.77 -1.50
C ARG A 15 2.80 -2.65 0.03
N GLU A 16 3.25 -3.68 0.73
CA GLU A 16 3.28 -3.65 2.20
C GLU A 16 4.21 -2.56 2.73
N ASN A 17 5.39 -2.38 2.11
CA ASN A 17 6.29 -1.30 2.49
C ASN A 17 5.63 0.08 2.33
N TRP A 18 4.93 0.32 1.23
CA TRP A 18 4.19 1.56 1.02
C TRP A 18 3.03 1.76 1.99
N ILE A 19 2.30 0.69 2.35
CA ILE A 19 1.27 0.77 3.38
C ILE A 19 1.87 1.24 4.71
N LEU A 20 3.00 0.66 5.11
CA LEU A 20 3.69 1.07 6.34
C LEU A 20 4.17 2.52 6.29
N GLU A 21 4.63 2.99 5.13
CA GLU A 21 4.99 4.40 4.97
C GLU A 21 3.75 5.30 5.08
N LEU A 22 2.66 5.01 4.35
CA LEU A 22 1.39 5.75 4.45
C LEU A 22 0.90 5.86 5.90
N GLU A 23 0.93 4.77 6.66
CA GLU A 23 0.56 4.73 8.08
C GLU A 23 1.42 5.68 8.92
N LYS A 24 2.73 5.75 8.67
CA LYS A 24 3.63 6.72 9.33
C LYS A 24 3.31 8.17 8.96
N LEU A 25 2.75 8.42 7.76
CA LEU A 25 2.29 9.75 7.35
C LEU A 25 0.90 10.09 7.92
N GLY A 26 0.27 9.18 8.66
CA GLY A 26 -1.08 9.33 9.21
C GLY A 26 -2.20 8.97 8.24
N VAL A 27 -1.87 8.40 7.07
CA VAL A 27 -2.86 7.87 6.12
C VAL A 27 -3.19 6.44 6.55
N SER A 28 -4.43 6.22 7.00
CA SER A 28 -4.89 4.92 7.51
C SER A 28 -6.00 4.29 6.67
N SER A 29 -6.51 4.99 5.66
CA SER A 29 -7.60 4.52 4.81
C SER A 29 -7.42 4.96 3.36
N GLY A 30 -8.02 4.20 2.46
CA GLY A 30 -8.11 4.49 1.04
C GLY A 30 -9.01 5.69 0.72
N PRO A 31 -9.08 6.08 -0.57
CA PRO A 31 -9.85 7.23 -1.02
C PRO A 31 -11.35 7.15 -0.70
N GLN A 32 -11.91 5.95 -0.56
CA GLN A 32 -13.32 5.72 -0.22
C GLN A 32 -13.49 5.20 1.22
N GLY A 33 -12.43 5.31 2.04
CA GLY A 33 -12.42 4.79 3.41
C GLY A 33 -12.10 3.29 3.52
N GLU A 34 -11.61 2.66 2.44
CA GLU A 34 -11.24 1.24 2.47
C GLU A 34 -9.99 1.01 3.33
N ASP A 35 -9.83 -0.20 3.86
CA ASP A 35 -8.59 -0.60 4.51
C ASP A 35 -7.44 -0.63 3.48
N LEU A 36 -6.28 -0.05 3.80
CA LEU A 36 -5.14 0.02 2.88
C LEU A 36 -4.69 -1.36 2.39
N ARG A 37 -4.75 -2.41 3.23
CA ARG A 37 -4.37 -3.78 2.86
C ARG A 37 -5.38 -4.46 1.94
N SER A 38 -6.58 -3.90 1.80
CA SER A 38 -7.58 -4.34 0.80
C SER A 38 -7.33 -3.75 -0.59
N LEU A 39 -6.49 -2.71 -0.69
CA LEU A 39 -6.20 -2.04 -1.95
C LEU A 39 -5.15 -2.79 -2.76
N ASP A 40 -5.28 -2.72 -4.09
CA ASP A 40 -4.27 -3.27 -4.99
C ASP A 40 -2.98 -2.43 -5.01
N TYR A 41 -1.94 -3.02 -5.60
CA TYR A 41 -0.61 -2.42 -5.71
C TYR A 41 -0.64 -1.03 -6.37
N TYR A 42 -1.41 -0.85 -7.44
CA TYR A 42 -1.44 0.41 -8.19
C TYR A 42 -2.16 1.51 -7.42
N THR A 43 -3.20 1.15 -6.68
CA THR A 43 -3.92 2.07 -5.82
C THR A 43 -3.04 2.56 -4.68
N ILE A 44 -2.32 1.66 -3.99
CA ILE A 44 -1.34 2.03 -2.97
C ILE A 44 -0.22 2.90 -3.54
N ARG A 45 0.31 2.56 -4.73
CA ARG A 45 1.31 3.38 -5.42
C ARG A 45 0.81 4.81 -5.66
N ASN A 46 -0.41 4.96 -6.15
CA ASN A 46 -0.97 6.27 -6.45
C ASN A 46 -1.20 7.11 -5.18
N LEU A 47 -1.59 6.47 -4.07
CA LEU A 47 -1.69 7.13 -2.77
C LEU A 47 -0.33 7.64 -2.29
N MET A 48 0.72 6.81 -2.36
CA MET A 48 2.08 7.21 -1.99
C MET A 48 2.56 8.42 -2.81
N VAL A 49 2.41 8.37 -4.13
CA VAL A 49 2.85 9.47 -5.01
C VAL A 49 2.12 10.77 -4.68
N ARG A 50 0.81 10.71 -4.38
CA ARG A 50 0.05 11.90 -3.97
C ARG A 50 0.56 12.48 -2.65
N GLU A 51 0.87 11.63 -1.68
CA GLU A 51 1.42 12.07 -0.39
C GLU A 51 2.84 12.62 -0.50
N GLU A 52 3.67 12.07 -1.39
CA GLU A 52 4.99 12.62 -1.71
C GLU A 52 4.88 14.03 -2.31
N ILE A 53 4.02 14.22 -3.32
CA ILE A 53 3.77 15.54 -3.93
C ILE A 53 3.28 16.55 -2.89
N ARG A 54 2.30 16.17 -2.05
CA ARG A 54 1.74 17.04 -1.01
C ARG A 54 2.79 17.53 0.00
N ARG A 55 3.90 16.81 0.18
CA ARG A 55 4.99 17.17 1.11
C ARG A 55 6.04 18.08 0.47
N GLU A 56 6.11 18.10 -0.85
CA GLU A 56 7.03 18.96 -1.61
C GLU A 56 6.45 20.36 -1.87
N GLU A 57 5.15 20.55 -1.66
CA GLU A 57 4.43 21.85 -1.68
C GLU A 57 4.48 22.58 -0.32
#